data_AF-A0A0F2RSX7-F1
#
_entry.id   AF-A0A0F2RSX7-F1
#
_cell.length_a   1.000
_cell.length_b   1.000
_cell.length_c   1.000
_cell.angle_alpha   90.00
_cell.angle_beta   90.00
_cell.angle_gamma   90.00
#
_symmetry.space_group_name_H-M   'P 1'
#
loop_
_entity.id
_entity.type
_entity.pdbx_description
1 polymer ?
#
loop_
_entity_poly.entity_id
_entity_poly.type
_entity_poly.pdbx_seq_one_letter_code
_entity_poly.pdbx_strand_id
1 'polypeptide(L)'
;MTEILQTRLPYDPEGPHALPGISPLDMADWLLVDEAFSGQMAERARLLAAARAEVLAVTEGADPAASELLQFVLDWLGQYAQGYEISAQHVRRPDGVVVPIDRRDPMGTLGHLVQEDLCIMERRGDEHVLTAAVLCFPASWHLADKIGRPLTAIHVPVKAYDEGLARRVQRLFDGVQAGRPLWRFNALRYADATLHQPRARVQPSASADYPYLRSERQCVLRLPATRACVFSIHTYILSRRTVEV
;
A
#
# COMPACT_ATOMS: atom_id res chain seq x y z
N MET A 1 -16.40 12.94 11.52
CA MET A 1 -14.97 12.73 11.25
C MET A 1 -14.59 13.67 10.12
N THR A 2 -13.42 14.30 10.18
CA THR A 2 -12.93 15.16 9.09
C THR A 2 -12.56 14.27 7.91
N GLU A 3 -13.06 14.59 6.71
CA GLU A 3 -12.71 13.86 5.49
C GLU A 3 -11.26 14.17 5.11
N ILE A 4 -10.51 13.14 4.73
CA ILE A 4 -9.13 13.26 4.23
C ILE A 4 -9.20 12.95 2.74
N LEU A 5 -9.26 14.02 1.93
CA LEU A 5 -9.51 13.92 0.49
C LEU A 5 -8.34 14.50 -0.29
N GLN A 6 -8.01 13.84 -1.39
CA GLN A 6 -7.26 14.44 -2.48
C GLN A 6 -8.19 15.20 -3.42
N THR A 7 -7.60 16.16 -4.13
CA THR A 7 -8.26 17.02 -5.11
C THR A 7 -8.18 16.46 -6.52
N ARG A 8 -7.17 15.64 -6.82
CA ARG A 8 -6.93 15.08 -8.16
C ARG A 8 -6.21 13.73 -8.11
N LEU A 9 -6.33 12.96 -9.19
CA LEU A 9 -5.52 11.77 -9.45
C LEU A 9 -4.42 12.11 -10.45
N PRO A 10 -3.20 11.53 -10.31
CA PRO A 10 -2.12 11.72 -11.27
C PRO A 10 -2.26 10.84 -12.53
N TYR A 11 -3.36 10.09 -12.66
CA TYR A 11 -3.66 9.20 -13.78
C TYR A 11 -5.17 9.18 -14.05
N ASP A 12 -5.57 8.77 -15.26
CA ASP A 12 -6.97 8.62 -15.63
C ASP A 12 -7.57 7.35 -15.00
N PRO A 13 -8.51 7.46 -14.04
CA PRO A 13 -9.12 6.31 -13.38
C PRO A 13 -10.14 5.56 -14.24
N GLU A 14 -10.61 6.15 -15.35
CA GLU A 14 -11.61 5.57 -16.25
C GLU A 14 -10.99 4.92 -17.51
N GLY A 15 -9.67 5.04 -17.66
CA GLY A 15 -8.92 4.48 -18.77
C GLY A 15 -9.04 2.95 -18.88
N PRO A 16 -9.09 2.38 -20.10
CA PRO A 16 -9.16 0.93 -20.29
C PRO A 16 -7.83 0.27 -19.92
N HIS A 17 -7.83 -0.56 -18.87
CA HIS A 17 -6.66 -1.35 -18.48
C HIS A 17 -7.03 -2.84 -18.37
N ALA A 18 -6.55 -3.65 -19.33
CA ALA A 18 -6.68 -5.10 -19.25
C ALA A 18 -5.88 -5.65 -18.06
N LEU A 19 -6.50 -6.50 -17.22
CA LEU A 19 -5.85 -7.05 -16.04
C LEU A 19 -4.61 -7.92 -16.41
N PRO A 20 -3.46 -7.76 -15.71
CA PRO A 20 -3.28 -7.00 -14.47
C PRO A 20 -3.00 -5.49 -14.65
N GLY A 21 -2.84 -4.98 -15.87
CA GLY A 21 -2.71 -3.54 -16.15
C GLY A 21 -1.44 -2.91 -15.58
N ILE A 22 -0.30 -3.59 -15.78
CA ILE A 22 0.99 -3.22 -15.18
C ILE A 22 1.83 -2.40 -16.15
N SER A 23 2.57 -1.44 -15.61
CA SER A 23 3.48 -0.57 -16.34
C SER A 23 4.82 -0.46 -15.59
N PRO A 24 5.94 -0.21 -16.28
CA PRO A 24 7.19 0.16 -15.62
C PRO A 24 7.02 1.39 -14.73
N LEU A 25 7.72 1.42 -13.60
CA LEU A 25 7.78 2.55 -12.68
C LEU A 25 9.22 3.09 -12.65
N ASP A 26 9.39 4.42 -12.65
CA ASP A 26 10.67 5.02 -12.27
C ASP A 26 10.82 4.92 -10.75
N MET A 27 11.99 4.46 -10.28
CA MET A 27 12.23 4.32 -8.85
C MET A 27 12.09 5.67 -8.12
N ALA A 28 12.43 6.80 -8.75
CA ALA A 28 12.29 8.12 -8.14
C ALA A 28 10.82 8.49 -7.85
N ASP A 29 9.86 7.82 -8.50
CA ASP A 29 8.42 8.06 -8.35
C ASP A 29 7.75 7.06 -7.40
N TRP A 30 8.51 6.20 -6.70
CA TRP A 30 7.92 5.08 -5.95
C TRP A 30 6.96 5.51 -4.84
N LEU A 31 7.44 6.21 -3.82
CA LEU A 31 6.63 6.65 -2.68
C LEU A 31 6.20 8.10 -2.87
N LEU A 32 5.01 8.44 -2.40
CA LEU A 32 4.38 9.73 -2.66
C LEU A 32 4.21 10.56 -1.40
N VAL A 33 4.27 11.87 -1.61
CA VAL A 33 3.86 12.91 -0.66
C VAL A 33 2.87 13.79 -1.39
N ASP A 34 1.59 13.67 -1.06
CA ASP A 34 0.50 14.43 -1.67
C ASP A 34 -0.15 15.43 -0.71
N GLU A 35 -1.15 16.18 -1.18
CA GLU A 35 -1.83 17.21 -0.38
C GLU A 35 -2.57 16.66 0.84
N ALA A 36 -2.87 15.36 0.87
CA ALA A 36 -3.53 14.69 1.98
C ALA A 36 -2.53 14.11 2.99
N PHE A 37 -1.22 14.26 2.78
CA PHE A 37 -0.14 13.66 3.58
C PHE A 37 -0.38 13.81 5.09
N SER A 38 -0.49 15.03 5.60
CA SER A 38 -0.59 15.26 7.05
C SER A 38 -1.84 14.60 7.65
N GLY A 39 -2.97 14.64 6.94
CA GLY A 39 -4.21 14.02 7.37
C GLY A 39 -4.12 12.49 7.38
N GLN A 40 -3.59 11.91 6.30
CA GLN A 40 -3.39 10.47 6.20
C GLN A 40 -2.40 9.97 7.24
N MET A 41 -1.25 10.64 7.39
CA MET A 41 -0.23 10.25 8.36
C MET A 41 -0.71 10.35 9.82
N ALA A 42 -1.57 11.32 10.13
CA ALA A 42 -2.22 11.41 11.45
C ALA A 42 -3.19 10.23 11.68
N GLU A 43 -3.98 9.84 10.67
CA GLU A 43 -4.88 8.70 10.77
C GLU A 43 -4.11 7.37 10.88
N ARG A 44 -3.01 7.20 10.14
CA ARG A 44 -2.09 6.05 10.29
C ARG A 44 -1.56 5.96 11.72
N ALA A 45 -1.08 7.07 12.28
CA ALA A 45 -0.59 7.11 13.65
C ALA A 45 -1.68 6.74 14.67
N ARG A 46 -2.91 7.23 14.47
CA ARG A 46 -4.06 6.87 15.31
C ARG A 46 -4.37 5.36 15.24
N LEU A 47 -4.37 4.78 14.04
CA LEU A 47 -4.64 3.35 13.83
C LEU A 47 -3.52 2.46 14.42
N LEU A 48 -2.26 2.82 14.21
CA LEU A 48 -1.11 2.12 14.79
C LEU A 48 -1.10 2.18 16.32
N ALA A 49 -1.62 3.25 16.92
CA ALA A 49 -1.76 3.37 18.37
C ALA A 49 -2.97 2.61 18.93
N ALA A 50 -4.13 2.71 18.27
CA ALA A 50 -5.40 2.22 18.82
C ALA A 50 -5.78 0.80 18.38
N ALA A 51 -5.35 0.37 17.19
CA ALA A 51 -5.79 -0.87 16.54
C ALA A 51 -4.61 -1.60 15.89
N ARG A 52 -3.44 -1.57 16.53
CA ARG A 52 -2.17 -2.04 15.95
C ARG A 52 -2.26 -3.46 15.36
N ALA A 53 -2.89 -4.38 16.08
CA ALA A 53 -3.02 -5.78 15.66
C ALA A 53 -3.91 -5.96 14.41
N GLU A 54 -4.75 -4.97 14.08
CA GLU A 54 -5.60 -4.99 12.88
C GLU A 54 -4.86 -4.47 11.64
N VAL A 55 -3.89 -3.57 11.84
CA VAL A 55 -3.18 -2.88 10.76
C VAL A 55 -1.72 -3.33 10.59
N LEU A 56 -1.15 -4.08 11.53
CA LEU A 56 0.23 -4.51 11.46
C LEU A 56 0.36 -5.97 11.90
N ALA A 57 1.01 -6.76 11.04
CA ALA A 57 1.36 -8.13 11.36
C ALA A 57 2.69 -8.50 10.70
N VAL A 58 3.51 -9.27 11.41
CA VAL A 58 4.78 -9.83 10.93
C VAL A 58 4.79 -11.30 11.33
N THR A 59 4.94 -12.18 10.34
CA THR A 59 5.04 -13.63 10.59
C THR A 59 6.45 -14.01 11.02
N GLU A 60 6.58 -15.15 11.69
CA GLU A 60 7.89 -15.70 12.04
C GLU A 60 8.79 -15.85 10.79
N GLY A 61 10.03 -15.38 10.92
CA GLY A 61 11.04 -15.41 9.87
C GLY A 61 10.99 -14.25 8.88
N ALA A 62 10.02 -13.33 8.99
CA ALA A 62 9.91 -12.16 8.10
C ALA A 62 10.78 -10.97 8.54
N ASP A 63 11.42 -11.03 9.72
CA ASP A 63 12.25 -9.96 10.28
C ASP A 63 13.37 -9.47 9.34
N PRO A 64 14.09 -10.34 8.60
CA PRO A 64 15.12 -9.88 7.67
C PRO A 64 14.56 -9.00 6.55
N ALA A 65 13.42 -9.38 5.95
CA ALA A 65 12.78 -8.63 4.88
C ALA A 65 12.19 -7.31 5.39
N ALA A 66 11.60 -7.32 6.59
CA ALA A 66 11.09 -6.10 7.23
C ALA A 66 12.22 -5.11 7.57
N SER A 67 13.33 -5.62 8.08
CA SER A 67 14.52 -4.81 8.40
C SER A 67 15.17 -4.22 7.15
N GLU A 68 15.29 -5.02 6.09
CA GLU A 68 15.79 -4.54 4.80
C GLU A 68 14.85 -3.48 4.22
N LEU A 69 13.52 -3.70 4.25
CA LEU A 69 12.56 -2.71 3.76
C LEU A 69 12.68 -1.38 4.51
N LEU A 70 12.81 -1.39 5.84
CA LEU A 70 13.02 -0.16 6.61
C LEU A 70 14.26 0.58 6.11
N GLN A 71 15.40 -0.11 5.97
CA GLN A 71 16.61 0.52 5.48
C GLN A 71 16.44 1.06 4.06
N PHE A 72 15.83 0.26 3.17
CA PHE A 72 15.59 0.62 1.79
C PHE A 72 14.72 1.86 1.65
N VAL A 73 13.67 1.99 2.49
CA VAL A 73 12.82 3.18 2.52
C VAL A 73 13.55 4.39 3.09
N LEU A 74 14.37 4.23 4.14
CA LEU A 74 15.18 5.33 4.67
C LEU A 74 16.15 5.87 3.60
N ASP A 75 16.82 4.98 2.87
CA ASP A 75 17.73 5.36 1.78
C ASP A 75 16.96 6.05 0.64
N TRP A 76 15.80 5.49 0.26
CA TRP A 76 14.95 6.06 -0.78
C TRP A 76 14.46 7.46 -0.40
N LEU A 77 13.98 7.64 0.84
CA LEU A 77 13.51 8.93 1.33
C LEU A 77 14.64 9.97 1.30
N GLY A 78 15.86 9.59 1.71
CA GLY A 78 17.01 10.50 1.71
C GLY A 78 17.48 10.89 0.32
N GLN A 79 17.23 10.05 -0.68
CA GLN A 79 17.63 10.27 -2.06
C GLN A 79 16.57 11.02 -2.89
N TYR A 80 15.30 10.68 -2.73
CA TYR A 80 14.24 11.11 -3.64
C TYR A 80 13.14 11.95 -2.98
N ALA A 81 12.91 11.81 -1.67
CA ALA A 81 11.77 12.48 -1.03
C ALA A 81 12.10 13.92 -0.62
N GLN A 82 11.31 14.87 -1.11
CA GLN A 82 11.42 16.26 -0.70
C GLN A 82 10.81 16.48 0.68
N GLY A 83 11.45 17.32 1.51
CA GLY A 83 10.95 17.70 2.83
C GLY A 83 11.21 16.69 3.96
N TYR A 84 11.84 15.55 3.67
CA TYR A 84 12.33 14.63 4.70
C TYR A 84 13.73 15.03 5.17
N GLU A 85 13.97 14.97 6.48
CA GLU A 85 15.30 15.07 7.07
C GLU A 85 15.60 13.77 7.81
N ILE A 86 16.64 13.04 7.40
CA ILE A 86 16.95 11.71 7.91
C ILE A 86 18.22 11.76 8.74
N SER A 87 18.14 11.22 9.95
CA SER A 87 19.28 11.00 10.84
C SER A 87 19.41 9.53 11.20
N ALA A 88 20.44 9.19 11.98
CA ALA A 88 20.64 7.81 12.45
C ALA A 88 19.53 7.29 13.37
N GLN A 89 18.82 8.18 14.08
CA GLN A 89 17.84 7.80 15.10
C GLN A 89 16.43 8.30 14.84
N HIS A 90 16.27 9.33 14.02
CA HIS A 90 14.97 9.97 13.78
C HIS A 90 14.85 10.39 12.32
N VAL A 91 13.61 10.46 11.84
CA VAL A 91 13.24 11.08 10.58
C VAL A 91 12.27 12.22 10.88
N ARG A 92 12.56 13.42 10.37
CA ARG A 92 11.59 14.51 10.32
C ARG A 92 10.86 14.44 8.99
N ARG A 93 9.53 14.35 9.04
CA ARG A 93 8.66 14.29 7.86
C ARG A 93 8.37 15.70 7.30
N PRO A 94 7.83 15.80 6.08
CA PRO A 94 7.43 17.08 5.47
C PRO A 94 6.37 17.86 6.27
N ASP A 95 5.57 17.18 7.08
CA ASP A 95 4.58 17.81 7.98
C ASP A 95 5.17 18.27 9.32
N GLY A 96 6.50 18.19 9.48
CA GLY A 96 7.24 18.63 10.66
C GLY A 96 7.25 17.63 11.81
N VAL A 97 6.53 16.51 11.72
CA VAL A 97 6.54 15.46 12.75
C VAL A 97 7.88 14.73 12.74
N VAL A 98 8.44 14.52 13.94
CA VAL A 98 9.68 13.75 14.14
C VAL A 98 9.31 12.34 14.58
N VAL A 99 9.75 11.35 13.81
CA VAL A 99 9.48 9.93 14.02
C VAL A 99 10.79 9.25 14.46
N PRO A 100 10.84 8.60 15.63
CA PRO A 100 11.98 7.78 16.01
C PRO A 100 12.07 6.52 15.14
N ILE A 101 13.28 6.12 14.78
CA ILE A 101 13.56 4.90 14.03
C ILE A 101 13.69 3.75 15.02
N ASP A 102 12.63 2.97 15.23
CA ASP A 102 12.71 1.74 16.02
C ASP A 102 13.01 0.54 15.12
N ARG A 103 14.27 0.15 15.05
CA ARG A 103 14.70 -1.02 14.24
C ARG A 103 14.23 -2.36 14.79
N ARG A 104 13.68 -2.41 16.02
CA ARG A 104 13.03 -3.61 16.57
C ARG A 104 11.58 -3.73 16.10
N ASP A 105 11.02 -2.65 15.55
CA ASP A 105 9.69 -2.61 14.95
C ASP A 105 9.76 -1.96 13.55
N PRO A 106 10.35 -2.66 12.54
CA PRO A 106 10.58 -2.05 11.24
C PRO A 106 9.28 -1.64 10.53
N MET A 107 8.27 -2.53 10.55
CA MET A 107 6.98 -2.26 9.90
C MET A 107 6.19 -1.16 10.60
N GLY A 108 6.28 -1.04 11.93
CA GLY A 108 5.62 0.04 12.66
C GLY A 108 6.29 1.37 12.39
N THR A 109 7.63 1.41 12.38
CA THR A 109 8.40 2.59 11.99
C THR A 109 7.98 3.04 10.58
N LEU A 110 7.99 2.13 9.60
CA LEU A 110 7.54 2.40 8.23
C LEU A 110 6.12 2.96 8.17
N GLY A 111 5.21 2.42 8.97
CA GLY A 111 3.83 2.89 9.09
C GLY A 111 3.71 4.36 9.49
N HIS A 112 4.69 4.87 10.23
CA HIS A 112 4.79 6.27 10.63
C HIS A 112 5.58 7.14 9.64
N LEU A 113 6.27 6.58 8.64
CA LEU A 113 7.12 7.34 7.72
C LEU A 113 6.44 7.70 6.40
N VAL A 114 5.61 6.81 5.84
CA VAL A 114 5.10 6.93 4.46
C VAL A 114 3.57 6.79 4.39
N GLN A 115 2.94 7.37 3.37
CA GLN A 115 1.49 7.31 3.16
C GLN A 115 1.01 5.91 2.77
N GLU A 116 1.87 5.16 2.08
CA GLU A 116 1.58 3.86 1.53
C GLU A 116 1.35 2.81 2.61
N ASP A 117 0.38 1.94 2.39
CA ASP A 117 0.41 0.62 3.00
C ASP A 117 1.50 -0.21 2.34
N LEU A 118 2.24 -0.96 3.15
CA LEU A 118 3.38 -1.77 2.70
C LEU A 118 3.15 -3.22 3.08
N CYS A 119 3.15 -4.08 2.08
CA CYS A 119 3.05 -5.53 2.22
C CYS A 119 4.33 -6.19 1.72
N ILE A 120 4.86 -7.16 2.46
CA ILE A 120 6.01 -7.97 2.09
C ILE A 120 5.53 -9.35 1.65
N MET A 121 5.93 -9.72 0.45
CA MET A 121 5.59 -10.97 -0.22
C MET A 121 6.87 -11.78 -0.43
N GLU A 122 7.03 -12.87 0.31
CA GLU A 122 8.21 -13.75 0.20
C GLU A 122 7.87 -15.05 -0.52
N ARG A 123 8.79 -15.53 -1.36
CA ARG A 123 8.62 -16.80 -2.06
C ARG A 123 8.77 -17.96 -1.08
N ARG A 124 7.71 -18.74 -0.88
CA ARG A 124 7.70 -19.96 -0.05
C ARG A 124 7.18 -21.11 -0.91
N GLY A 125 8.07 -22.05 -1.25
CA GLY A 125 7.76 -23.07 -2.26
C GLY A 125 7.54 -22.43 -3.64
N ASP A 126 6.39 -22.67 -4.24
CA ASP A 126 6.04 -22.18 -5.58
C ASP A 126 5.22 -20.88 -5.58
N GLU A 127 4.87 -20.35 -4.41
CA GLU A 127 4.00 -19.18 -4.29
C GLU A 127 4.67 -18.05 -3.49
N HIS A 128 4.25 -16.81 -3.75
CA HIS A 128 4.58 -15.70 -2.87
C HIS A 128 3.53 -15.60 -1.75
N VAL A 129 3.99 -15.54 -0.51
CA VAL A 129 3.18 -15.48 0.71
C VAL A 129 3.28 -14.10 1.34
N LEU A 130 2.16 -13.55 1.82
CA LEU A 130 2.13 -12.29 2.58
C LEU A 130 2.72 -12.53 3.97
N THR A 131 3.95 -12.11 4.21
CA THR A 131 4.70 -12.45 5.44
C THR A 131 4.81 -11.30 6.42
N ALA A 132 4.68 -10.06 5.97
CA ALA A 132 4.57 -8.90 6.84
C ALA A 132 3.73 -7.81 6.16
N ALA A 133 3.05 -6.99 6.95
CA ALA A 133 2.36 -5.82 6.44
C ALA A 133 2.22 -4.73 7.49
N VAL A 134 2.22 -3.48 7.03
CA VAL A 134 1.54 -2.36 7.67
C VAL A 134 0.47 -1.86 6.69
N LEU A 135 -0.79 -2.13 7.03
CA LEU A 135 -1.98 -1.99 6.20
C LEU A 135 -3.02 -1.15 6.96
N CYS A 136 -2.80 0.15 6.99
CA CYS A 136 -3.69 1.10 7.67
C CYS A 136 -4.95 1.37 6.87
N PHE A 137 -4.93 1.35 5.55
CA PHE A 137 -6.06 1.75 4.71
C PHE A 137 -6.54 0.60 3.81
N PRO A 138 -6.97 -0.56 4.35
CA PRO A 138 -7.48 -1.63 3.51
C PRO A 138 -8.80 -1.23 2.83
N ALA A 139 -8.90 -1.54 1.53
CA ALA A 139 -10.14 -1.48 0.77
C ALA A 139 -10.95 -2.78 0.89
N SER A 140 -11.69 -2.91 1.97
CA SER A 140 -12.69 -3.96 2.15
C SER A 140 -12.16 -5.38 2.36
N TRP A 141 -11.09 -5.53 3.15
CA TRP A 141 -10.57 -6.82 3.63
C TRP A 141 -9.80 -6.66 4.95
N HIS A 142 -9.67 -7.72 5.74
CA HIS A 142 -8.90 -7.70 7.00
C HIS A 142 -7.50 -8.28 6.79
N LEU A 143 -6.48 -7.65 7.39
CA LEU A 143 -5.11 -8.18 7.35
C LEU A 143 -5.03 -9.60 7.93
N ALA A 144 -5.72 -9.86 9.04
CA ALA A 144 -5.76 -11.16 9.72
C ALA A 144 -6.24 -12.31 8.81
N ASP A 145 -7.09 -12.02 7.83
CA ASP A 145 -7.58 -13.04 6.89
C ASP A 145 -6.55 -13.44 5.84
N LYS A 146 -5.52 -12.62 5.64
CA LYS A 146 -4.57 -12.71 4.51
C LYS A 146 -3.14 -12.96 4.93
N ILE A 147 -2.73 -12.48 6.11
CA ILE A 147 -1.38 -12.66 6.61
C ILE A 147 -1.03 -14.16 6.70
N GLY A 148 0.18 -14.52 6.28
CA GLY A 148 0.68 -15.89 6.22
C GLY A 148 0.12 -16.73 5.07
N ARG A 149 -0.69 -16.17 4.16
CA ARG A 149 -1.32 -16.90 3.04
C ARG A 149 -0.69 -16.57 1.69
N PRO A 150 -0.70 -17.50 0.72
CA PRO A 150 -0.17 -17.27 -0.62
C PRO A 150 -1.04 -16.31 -1.46
N LEU A 151 -0.44 -15.70 -2.49
CA LEU A 151 -1.08 -14.80 -3.45
C LEU A 151 -2.40 -15.34 -4.00
N THR A 152 -2.47 -16.64 -4.29
CA THR A 152 -3.69 -17.29 -4.78
C THR A 152 -4.81 -17.22 -3.73
N ALA A 153 -4.52 -17.69 -2.51
CA ALA A 153 -5.47 -17.74 -1.41
C ALA A 153 -5.97 -16.36 -0.97
N ILE A 154 -5.10 -15.33 -0.97
CA ILE A 154 -5.52 -13.99 -0.56
C ILE A 154 -6.51 -13.36 -1.55
N HIS A 155 -6.51 -13.77 -2.82
CA HIS A 155 -7.38 -13.22 -3.86
C HIS A 155 -8.63 -14.05 -4.17
N VAL A 156 -8.84 -15.21 -3.54
CA VAL A 156 -10.04 -16.07 -3.74
C VAL A 156 -11.38 -15.31 -3.72
N PRO A 157 -11.62 -14.30 -2.86
CA PRO A 157 -12.89 -13.57 -2.85
C PRO A 157 -13.14 -12.68 -4.08
N VAL A 158 -12.13 -12.45 -4.92
CA VAL A 158 -12.21 -11.55 -6.08
C VAL A 158 -12.71 -12.34 -7.28
N LYS A 159 -13.98 -12.14 -7.68
CA LYS A 159 -14.63 -12.89 -8.77
C LYS A 159 -13.86 -12.86 -10.11
N ALA A 160 -13.16 -11.76 -10.42
CA ALA A 160 -12.36 -11.63 -11.63
C ALA A 160 -10.98 -12.33 -11.54
N TYR A 161 -10.60 -12.83 -10.37
CA TYR A 161 -9.32 -13.50 -10.12
C TYR A 161 -9.43 -14.99 -10.35
N ASP A 162 -9.59 -15.36 -11.62
CA ASP A 162 -9.57 -16.76 -12.05
C ASP A 162 -8.16 -17.37 -12.02
N GLU A 163 -8.06 -18.67 -12.25
CA GLU A 163 -6.79 -19.41 -12.28
C GLU A 163 -5.81 -18.87 -13.34
N GLY A 164 -6.33 -18.30 -14.44
CA GLY A 164 -5.53 -17.71 -15.50
C GLY A 164 -4.87 -16.40 -15.06
N LEU A 165 -5.61 -15.53 -14.36
CA LEU A 165 -5.09 -14.33 -13.74
C LEU A 165 -4.15 -14.66 -12.59
N ALA A 166 -4.49 -15.63 -11.74
CA ALA A 166 -3.65 -16.08 -10.64
C ALA A 166 -2.25 -16.50 -11.11
N ARG A 167 -2.16 -17.32 -12.17
CA ARG A 167 -0.88 -17.70 -12.78
C ARG A 167 -0.12 -16.52 -13.38
N ARG A 168 -0.81 -15.56 -13.99
CA ARG A 168 -0.18 -14.34 -14.54
C ARG A 168 0.41 -13.47 -13.43
N VAL A 169 -0.30 -13.29 -12.33
CA VAL A 169 0.17 -12.52 -11.18
C VAL A 169 1.32 -13.23 -10.47
N GLN A 170 1.25 -14.55 -10.26
CA GLN A 170 2.37 -15.30 -9.69
C GLN A 170 3.64 -15.14 -10.55
N ARG A 171 3.53 -15.31 -11.89
CA ARG A 171 4.65 -15.09 -12.81
C ARG A 171 5.19 -13.66 -12.79
N LEU A 172 4.32 -12.66 -12.59
CA LEU A 172 4.77 -11.28 -12.40
C LEU A 172 5.66 -11.20 -11.17
N PHE A 173 5.20 -11.70 -10.03
CA PHE A 173 6.00 -11.67 -8.80
C PHE A 173 7.31 -12.44 -9.01
N ASP A 174 7.30 -13.64 -9.59
CA ASP A 174 8.52 -14.39 -9.93
C ASP A 174 9.50 -13.56 -10.80
N GLY A 175 8.97 -12.76 -11.73
CA GLY A 175 9.75 -12.00 -12.70
C GLY A 175 10.28 -10.63 -12.25
N VAL A 176 9.68 -9.98 -11.24
CA VAL A 176 10.11 -8.64 -10.79
C VAL A 176 11.55 -8.68 -10.27
N GLN A 177 12.38 -7.80 -10.84
CA GLN A 177 13.79 -7.66 -10.51
C GLN A 177 14.05 -6.38 -9.70
N ALA A 178 15.12 -6.41 -8.90
CA ALA A 178 15.57 -5.23 -8.17
C ALA A 178 15.91 -4.09 -9.16
N GLY A 179 15.54 -2.86 -8.81
CA GLY A 179 15.71 -1.69 -9.67
C GLY A 179 14.78 -1.62 -10.88
N ARG A 180 13.84 -2.57 -11.04
CA ARG A 180 12.83 -2.58 -12.12
C ARG A 180 11.42 -2.67 -11.55
N PRO A 181 10.97 -1.64 -10.80
CA PRO A 181 9.66 -1.67 -10.18
C PRO A 181 8.57 -1.59 -11.25
N LEU A 182 7.41 -2.14 -10.91
CA LEU A 182 6.20 -2.09 -11.71
C LEU A 182 5.12 -1.38 -10.92
N TRP A 183 4.19 -0.75 -11.61
CA TRP A 183 3.00 -0.18 -10.98
C TRP A 183 1.74 -0.48 -11.78
N ARG A 184 0.61 -0.38 -11.09
CA ARG A 184 -0.74 -0.41 -11.63
C ARG A 184 -1.64 0.45 -10.75
N PHE A 185 -2.90 0.58 -11.12
CA PHE A 185 -3.90 1.13 -10.21
C PHE A 185 -5.22 0.34 -10.22
N ASN A 186 -6.03 0.56 -9.19
CA ASN A 186 -7.46 0.26 -9.22
C ASN A 186 -8.25 1.54 -8.95
N ALA A 187 -9.52 1.56 -9.37
CA ALA A 187 -10.43 2.65 -9.10
C ALA A 187 -11.84 2.08 -8.88
N LEU A 188 -12.44 2.42 -7.73
CA LEU A 188 -13.73 1.90 -7.30
C LEU A 188 -14.52 3.02 -6.62
N ARG A 189 -15.85 2.95 -6.73
CA ARG A 189 -16.76 3.92 -6.11
C ARG A 189 -17.14 3.49 -4.69
N TYR A 190 -17.17 4.46 -3.77
CA TYR A 190 -17.45 4.26 -2.34
C TYR A 190 -18.53 5.23 -1.84
N ALA A 191 -19.30 4.74 -0.86
CA ALA A 191 -20.40 5.49 -0.25
C ALA A 191 -19.90 6.48 0.83
N ASP A 192 -18.73 6.21 1.40
CA ASP A 192 -18.09 7.02 2.43
C ASP A 192 -16.60 7.22 2.11
N ALA A 193 -16.03 8.31 2.64
CA ALA A 193 -14.62 8.67 2.47
C ALA A 193 -13.68 8.00 3.47
N THR A 194 -14.14 7.03 4.28
CA THR A 194 -13.32 6.44 5.34
C THR A 194 -12.13 5.69 4.74
N LEU A 195 -10.91 6.00 5.20
CA LEU A 195 -9.69 5.37 4.70
C LEU A 195 -9.54 3.91 5.16
N HIS A 196 -9.78 3.66 6.45
CA HIS A 196 -9.68 2.34 7.07
C HIS A 196 -11.01 1.60 6.98
N GLN A 197 -11.15 0.71 5.99
CA GLN A 197 -12.36 -0.10 5.80
C GLN A 197 -12.05 -1.60 5.85
N PRO A 198 -11.61 -2.15 6.99
CA PRO A 198 -11.47 -3.59 7.15
C PRO A 198 -12.88 -4.18 7.29
N ARG A 199 -13.58 -4.42 6.18
CA ARG A 199 -14.89 -5.07 6.16
C ARG A 199 -15.13 -5.70 4.80
N ALA A 200 -15.88 -6.78 4.72
CA ALA A 200 -16.21 -7.35 3.41
C ALA A 200 -16.85 -6.29 2.50
N ARG A 201 -16.48 -6.31 1.22
CA ARG A 201 -17.04 -5.37 0.24
C ARG A 201 -18.54 -5.58 0.15
N VAL A 202 -19.31 -4.56 0.53
CA VAL A 202 -20.75 -4.53 0.27
C VAL A 202 -20.93 -4.29 -1.22
N GLN A 203 -21.64 -5.18 -1.92
CA GLN A 203 -21.95 -4.96 -3.33
C GLN A 203 -22.76 -3.67 -3.46
N PRO A 204 -22.35 -2.76 -4.36
CA PRO A 204 -23.11 -1.55 -4.57
C PRO A 204 -24.56 -1.84 -4.96
N SER A 205 -25.52 -1.24 -4.27
CA SER A 205 -26.90 -1.21 -4.78
C SER A 205 -26.93 -0.29 -6.00
N ALA A 206 -27.61 -0.68 -7.07
CA ALA A 206 -27.80 0.17 -8.25
C ALA A 206 -28.49 1.52 -7.91
N SER A 207 -29.21 1.59 -6.78
CA SER A 207 -29.91 2.79 -6.31
C SER A 207 -29.13 3.61 -5.27
N ALA A 208 -27.98 3.13 -4.79
CA ALA A 208 -27.21 3.84 -3.77
C ALA A 208 -26.29 4.89 -4.41
N ASP A 209 -26.16 6.05 -3.74
CA ASP A 209 -25.20 7.07 -4.13
C ASP A 209 -23.79 6.67 -3.67
N TYR A 210 -22.82 6.82 -4.57
CA TYR A 210 -21.40 6.56 -4.32
C TYR A 210 -20.62 7.82 -4.68
N PRO A 211 -20.64 8.84 -3.81
CA PRO A 211 -20.11 10.16 -4.11
C PRO A 211 -18.58 10.22 -4.06
N TYR A 212 -17.91 9.15 -3.61
CA TYR A 212 -16.46 9.11 -3.53
C TYR A 212 -15.86 8.16 -4.57
N LEU A 213 -14.76 8.59 -5.15
CA LEU A 213 -13.84 7.75 -5.90
C LEU A 213 -12.69 7.36 -4.97
N ARG A 214 -12.50 6.05 -4.76
CA ARG A 214 -11.31 5.50 -4.15
C ARG A 214 -10.43 4.90 -5.23
N SER A 215 -9.18 5.31 -5.28
CA SER A 215 -8.19 4.72 -6.18
C SER A 215 -6.95 4.32 -5.40
N GLU A 216 -6.36 3.19 -5.76
CA GLU A 216 -5.12 2.74 -5.17
C GLU A 216 -4.06 2.63 -6.27
N ARG A 217 -2.97 3.38 -6.11
CA ARG A 217 -1.76 3.19 -6.89
C ARG A 217 -0.92 2.13 -6.21
N GLN A 218 -0.71 1.04 -6.93
CA GLN A 218 -0.12 -0.18 -6.40
C GLN A 218 1.20 -0.44 -7.10
N CYS A 219 2.30 -0.52 -6.35
CA CYS A 219 3.62 -0.77 -6.89
C CYS A 219 4.16 -2.12 -6.40
N VAL A 220 4.89 -2.82 -7.25
CA VAL A 220 5.64 -4.04 -6.90
C VAL A 220 7.11 -3.80 -7.20
N LEU A 221 7.96 -3.97 -6.20
CA LEU A 221 9.41 -3.96 -6.34
C LEU A 221 10.03 -5.17 -5.65
N ARG A 222 11.30 -5.43 -5.95
CA ARG A 222 12.09 -6.51 -5.38
C ARG A 222 13.21 -5.93 -4.54
N LEU A 223 13.26 -6.31 -3.27
CA LEU A 223 14.37 -5.96 -2.39
C LEU A 223 15.67 -6.65 -2.86
N PRO A 224 16.83 -5.96 -2.85
CA PRO A 224 18.06 -6.48 -3.42
C PRO A 224 18.65 -7.68 -2.68
N ALA A 225 18.62 -7.70 -1.35
CA ALA A 225 19.29 -8.71 -0.52
C ALA A 225 18.39 -9.91 -0.20
N THR A 226 17.26 -9.70 0.47
CA THR A 226 16.33 -10.81 0.83
C THR A 226 15.57 -11.33 -0.37
N ARG A 227 15.55 -10.57 -1.47
CA ARG A 227 14.72 -10.85 -2.63
C ARG A 227 13.24 -10.91 -2.27
N ALA A 228 12.77 -10.31 -1.19
CA ALA A 228 11.33 -10.19 -0.94
C ALA A 228 10.69 -9.22 -1.95
N CYS A 229 9.44 -9.48 -2.33
CA CYS A 229 8.65 -8.53 -3.11
C CYS A 229 7.97 -7.56 -2.14
N VAL A 230 8.07 -6.27 -2.40
CA VAL A 230 7.33 -5.24 -1.66
C VAL A 230 6.19 -4.80 -2.53
N PHE A 231 4.99 -4.87 -1.98
CA PHE A 231 3.76 -4.36 -2.57
C PHE A 231 3.34 -3.11 -1.80
N SER A 232 3.52 -1.93 -2.40
CA SER A 232 3.12 -0.66 -1.80
C SER A 232 1.79 -0.18 -2.39
N ILE A 233 0.94 0.42 -1.55
CA ILE A 233 -0.42 0.83 -1.91
C ILE A 233 -0.64 2.26 -1.44
N HIS A 234 -0.59 3.22 -2.36
CA HIS A 234 -0.97 4.60 -2.08
C HIS A 234 -2.47 4.77 -2.30
N THR A 235 -3.18 5.24 -1.27
CA THR A 235 -4.64 5.39 -1.31
C THR A 235 -5.04 6.83 -1.60
N TYR A 236 -5.84 7.01 -2.65
CA TYR A 236 -6.53 8.25 -2.96
C TYR A 236 -8.01 8.13 -2.64
N ILE A 237 -8.58 9.17 -2.03
CA ILE A 237 -10.03 9.37 -1.87
C ILE A 237 -10.38 10.75 -2.43
N LEU A 238 -11.28 10.79 -3.39
CA LEU A 238 -11.75 12.03 -4.02
C LEU A 238 -13.25 12.15 -3.88
N SER A 239 -13.73 13.37 -3.63
CA SER A 239 -15.14 13.71 -3.80
C SER A 239 -15.45 13.86 -5.30
N ARG A 240 -16.46 13.14 -5.79
CA ARG A 240 -16.93 13.27 -7.19
C ARG A 240 -17.73 14.54 -7.44
N ARG A 241 -18.10 15.29 -6.39
CA ARG A 241 -18.77 16.59 -6.52
C ARG A 241 -17.80 17.71 -6.94
N THR A 242 -16.50 17.46 -6.86
CA THR A 242 -15.44 18.44 -7.12
C THR A 242 -14.63 18.12 -8.38
N VAL A 243 -14.97 17.06 -9.10
CA VAL A 243 -14.38 16.77 -10.41
C VAL A 243 -15.17 17.59 -11.44
N GLU A 244 -14.68 18.78 -11.77
CA GLU A 244 -15.08 19.46 -13.00
C GLU A 244 -14.68 18.56 -14.18
N VAL A 245 -15.66 18.20 -15.00
CA VAL A 245 -15.45 17.60 -16.32
C VAL A 245 -15.25 18.73 -17.33
#